data_AF-A0A947AA92-F1
#
_entry.id   AF-A0A947AA92-F1
#
_cell.length_a   1.000
_cell.length_b   1.000
_cell.length_c   1.000
_cell.angle_alpha   90.00
_cell.angle_beta   90.00
_cell.angle_gamma   90.00
#
_symmetry.space_group_name_H-M   'P 1'
#
loop_
_entity.id
_entity.type
_entity.pdbx_description
1 polymer ?
#
loop_
_entity_poly.entity_id
_entity_poly.type
_entity_poly.pdbx_seq_one_letter_code
_entity_poly.pdbx_strand_id
1 'polypeptide(L)' 'KLGTPEFGSCVKCGQNIPIQRILLAPESSFCVNCARK' A
#
# COMPACT_ATOMS: atom_id res chain seq x y z
N LYS A 1 7.01 2.43 5.67
CA LYS A 1 8.34 3.06 5.83
C LYS A 1 9.11 2.86 4.52
N LEU A 2 9.68 3.90 3.92
CA LEU A 2 10.50 3.75 2.71
C LEU A 2 11.77 2.97 3.05
N GLY A 3 12.10 1.94 2.27
CA GLY A 3 13.29 1.10 2.47
C GLY A 3 13.09 -0.19 3.26
N THR A 4 11.87 -0.49 3.76
CA THR A 4 11.56 -1.81 4.32
C THR A 4 11.02 -2.75 3.24
N PRO A 5 11.27 -4.07 3.32
CA PRO A 5 10.71 -5.05 2.36
C PRO A 5 9.18 -5.05 2.30
N GLU A 6 8.54 -4.50 3.32
CA GLU A 6 7.09 -4.35 3.42
C GLU A 6 6.55 -3.11 2.69
N PHE A 7 7.42 -2.19 2.24
CA PHE A 7 6.98 -1.02 1.47
C PHE A 7 6.40 -1.47 0.13
N GLY A 8 5.18 -0.99 -0.16
CA GLY A 8 4.42 -1.46 -1.31
C GLY A 8 3.64 -2.75 -1.04
N SER A 9 3.54 -3.22 0.21
CA SER A 9 2.63 -4.30 0.61
C SER A 9 1.55 -3.79 1.56
N CYS A 10 0.32 -4.25 1.35
CA CYS A 10 -0.84 -3.86 2.15
C CYS A 10 -0.74 -4.48 3.55
N VAL A 11 -0.81 -3.65 4.59
CA VAL A 11 -0.70 -4.13 5.99
C VAL A 11 -1.87 -5.03 6.42
N LYS A 12 -3.00 -5.00 5.70
CA LYS A 12 -4.21 -5.79 6.02
C LYS A 12 -4.25 -7.14 5.32
N CYS A 13 -3.82 -7.22 4.06
CA CYS A 13 -3.98 -8.43 3.25
C CYS A 13 -2.67 -8.93 2.62
N GLY A 14 -1.54 -8.26 2.86
CA GLY A 14 -0.23 -8.61 2.31
C GLY A 14 -0.10 -8.43 0.80
N GLN A 15 -1.16 -8.01 0.10
CA GLN A 15 -1.13 -7.81 -1.35
C GLN A 15 -0.31 -6.58 -1.71
N ASN A 16 0.30 -6.61 -2.90
CA ASN A 16 1.06 -5.47 -3.40
C ASN A 16 0.15 -4.25 -3.61
N ILE A 17 0.63 -3.07 -3.20
CA ILE A 17 -0.02 -1.78 -3.40
C ILE A 17 0.42 -1.27 -4.78
N PRO A 18 -0.51 -1.01 -5.71
CA PRO A 18 -0.15 -0.55 -7.05
C PRO A 18 0.68 0.74 -7.00
N ILE A 19 1.69 0.87 -7.86
CA ILE A 19 2.56 2.07 -7.87
C ILE A 19 1.77 3.37 -8.04
N GLN A 20 0.74 3.37 -8.88
CA GLN A 20 -0.16 4.52 -9.08
C GLN A 20 -0.83 4.95 -7.77
N ARG A 21 -1.17 3.99 -6.90
CA ARG A 21 -1.78 4.25 -5.59
C ARG A 21 -0.76 4.87 -4.63
N ILE A 22 0.48 4.38 -4.65
CA ILE A 22 1.58 4.93 -3.82
C ILE A 22 1.89 6.36 -4.25
N LEU A 23 1.90 6.67 -5.55
CA LEU A 23 2.14 8.02 -6.05
C LEU A 23 1.02 9.00 -5.65
N LEU A 24 -0.23 8.55 -5.68
CA LEU A 24 -1.39 9.38 -5.32
C LEU A 24 -1.56 9.53 -3.80
N ALA A 25 -1.23 8.50 -3.03
CA ALA A 25 -1.46 8.44 -1.59
C ALA A 25 -0.32 7.67 -0.88
N PRO A 26 0.90 8.25 -0.80
CA PRO A 26 2.09 7.57 -0.28
C PRO A 26 2.01 7.25 1.23
N GLU A 27 1.20 8.01 1.97
CA GLU A 27 0.91 7.80 3.39
C GLU A 27 0.05 6.53 3.63
N SER A 28 -0.63 6.03 2.59
CA SER A 28 -1.56 4.90 2.70
C SER A 28 -0.81 3.57 2.71
N SER A 29 -0.92 2.84 3.82
CA SER A 29 -0.36 1.48 3.94
C SER A 29 -1.33 0.38 3.48
N PHE A 30 -2.42 0.75 2.79
CA PHE A 30 -3.49 -0.16 2.36
C PHE A 30 -3.60 -0.23 0.83
N CYS A 31 -3.89 -1.43 0.31
CA CYS A 31 -4.23 -1.58 -1.11
C CYS A 31 -5.59 -0.95 -1.43
N VAL A 32 -5.86 -0.79 -2.74
CA VAL A 32 -7.10 -0.18 -3.25
C VAL A 32 -8.36 -0.86 -2.72
N ASN A 33 -8.33 -2.18 -2.50
CA ASN A 33 -9.48 -2.94 -2.01
C ASN A 33 -9.66 -2.79 -0.50
N CYS A 34 -8.57 -2.81 0.28
CA CYS A 34 -8.61 -2.70 1.73
C CYS A 34 -8.94 -1.28 2.20
N ALA A 35 -8.56 -0.25 1.45
CA ALA A 35 -8.88 1.13 1.78
C ALA A 35 -10.33 1.54 1.46
N ARG A 36 -11.07 0.72 0.69
CA ARG A 36 -12.49 0.92 0.38
C ARG A 36 -13.43 0.28 1.41
N LYS A 37 -12.91 -0.59 2.27
CA LYS A 37 -13.65 -1.36 3.27
C LYS A 37 -13.33 -0.82 4.66
#